data_AF-A0A380CLC7-F1
#
_entry.id   AF-A0A380CLC7-F1
#
_cell.length_a   1.000
_cell.length_b   1.000
_cell.length_c   1.000
_cell.angle_alpha   90.00
_cell.angle_beta   90.00
_cell.angle_gamma   90.00
#
_symmetry.space_group_name_H-M   'P 1'
#
loop_
_entity.id
_entity.type
_entity.pdbx_description
1 polymer ?
#
loop_
_entity_poly.entity_id
_entity_poly.type
_entity_poly.pdbx_seq_one_letter_code
_entity_poly.pdbx_strand_id
1 'polypeptide(L)'
;MSNDISDEKIALYLSTLANQVNTIECHEMVASIYHFHFNYIDHAYDLAYYHYWQSLELSNFEDYNLLVEFLKIIDEPDFDIINKQDLKSIAQKVIEKDPNNKLTIKFLDH
;
A
#
# COMPACT_ATOMS: atom_id res chain seq x y z
N MET A 1 32.65 -18.24 -2.32
CA MET A 1 31.23 -18.57 -2.56
C MET A 1 30.45 -17.41 -1.97
N SER A 2 29.92 -16.51 -2.79
CA SER A 2 28.97 -15.53 -2.29
C SER A 2 27.71 -16.31 -1.89
N ASN A 3 27.29 -16.18 -0.63
CA ASN A 3 25.95 -16.57 -0.24
C ASN A 3 24.99 -15.50 -0.79
N ASP A 4 24.87 -15.41 -2.11
CA ASP A 4 23.93 -14.48 -2.72
C ASP A 4 22.53 -15.00 -2.42
N ILE A 5 21.92 -14.42 -1.39
CA ILE A 5 20.49 -14.56 -1.13
C ILE A 5 19.80 -13.85 -2.31
N SER A 6 18.90 -14.55 -2.99
CA SER A 6 18.17 -13.94 -4.10
C SER A 6 17.26 -12.82 -3.60
N ASP A 7 17.01 -11.82 -4.45
CA ASP A 7 16.20 -10.67 -4.09
C ASP A 7 14.78 -11.09 -3.68
N GLU A 8 14.23 -12.15 -4.26
CA GLU A 8 12.93 -12.71 -3.85
C GLU A 8 12.94 -13.22 -2.40
N LYS A 9 14.05 -13.85 -1.98
CA LYS A 9 14.19 -14.33 -0.59
C LYS A 9 14.32 -13.16 0.38
N ILE A 10 15.03 -12.10 -0.02
CA ILE A 10 15.15 -10.87 0.78
C ILE A 10 13.77 -10.21 0.92
N ALA A 11 13.06 -10.03 -0.19
CA ALA A 11 11.72 -9.44 -0.22
C ALA A 11 10.75 -10.22 0.68
N LEU A 12 10.70 -11.55 0.55
CA LEU A 12 9.86 -12.40 1.37
C LEU A 12 10.22 -12.33 2.86
N TYR A 13 11.52 -12.27 3.19
CA TYR A 13 11.97 -12.10 4.56
C TYR A 13 11.53 -10.77 5.15
N LEU A 14 11.64 -9.67 4.39
CA LEU A 14 11.17 -8.35 4.80
C LEU A 14 9.66 -8.34 5.04
N SER A 15 8.86 -8.95 4.16
CA SER A 15 7.41 -9.09 4.34
C SER A 15 7.07 -9.87 5.60
N THR A 16 7.77 -10.98 5.83
CA THR A 16 7.60 -11.80 7.05
C THR A 16 7.93 -11.00 8.30
N LEU A 17 9.02 -10.24 8.28
CA LEU A 17 9.44 -9.40 9.39
C LEU A 17 8.43 -8.28 9.67
N ALA A 18 7.92 -7.61 8.64
CA ALA A 18 6.88 -6.59 8.79
C ALA A 18 5.62 -7.15 9.44
N ASN A 19 5.16 -8.34 9.05
CA ASN A 19 4.01 -9.01 9.68
C ASN A 19 4.30 -9.44 11.14
N GLN A 20 5.56 -9.73 11.50
CA GLN A 20 5.92 -10.08 12.87
C GLN A 20 5.98 -8.87 13.79
N VAL A 21 6.54 -7.75 13.30
CA VAL A 21 6.65 -6.50 14.06
C VAL A 21 5.30 -5.77 14.10
N ASN A 22 4.57 -5.82 12.98
CA ASN A 22 3.19 -5.37 12.81
C ASN A 22 2.95 -3.91 13.23
N THR A 23 3.81 -3.01 12.75
CA THR A 23 3.63 -1.56 12.92
C THR A 23 3.43 -0.87 11.57
N ILE A 24 2.76 0.28 11.59
CA ILE A 24 2.50 1.12 10.41
C ILE A 24 3.81 1.38 9.66
N GLU A 25 4.86 1.81 10.37
CA GLU A 25 6.14 2.19 9.75
C GLU A 25 6.83 1.01 9.07
N CYS A 26 6.73 -0.19 9.65
CA CYS A 26 7.30 -1.39 9.03
C CYS A 26 6.54 -1.78 7.77
N HIS A 27 5.21 -1.67 7.79
CA HIS A 27 4.40 -1.95 6.61
C HIS A 27 4.63 -0.93 5.49
N GLU A 28 4.63 0.38 5.79
CA GLU A 28 4.93 1.43 4.81
C GLU A 28 6.33 1.27 4.19
N MET A 29 7.33 0.93 5.02
CA MET A 29 8.69 0.68 4.54
C MET A 29 8.75 -0.51 3.58
N VAL A 30 8.15 -1.64 3.95
CA VAL A 30 8.20 -2.84 3.09
C VAL A 30 7.35 -2.67 1.84
N ALA A 31 6.19 -2.01 1.93
CA ALA A 31 5.38 -1.65 0.77
C ALA A 31 6.19 -0.84 -0.25
N SER A 32 6.91 0.18 0.23
CA SER A 32 7.77 1.02 -0.61
C SER A 32 8.94 0.24 -1.22
N ILE A 33 9.49 -0.75 -0.52
CA ILE A 33 10.53 -1.62 -1.07
C ILE A 33 9.99 -2.47 -2.22
N TYR A 34 8.80 -3.07 -2.07
CA TYR A 34 8.16 -3.80 -3.15
C TYR A 34 7.81 -2.89 -4.33
N HIS A 35 7.24 -1.72 -4.07
CA HIS A 35 6.81 -0.77 -5.10
C HIS A 35 7.97 -0.15 -5.89
N PHE A 36 9.11 0.14 -5.24
CA PHE A 36 10.20 0.87 -5.91
C PHE A 36 11.47 0.07 -6.17
N HIS A 37 11.82 -0.90 -5.31
CA HIS A 37 13.10 -1.61 -5.41
C HIS A 37 12.96 -3.02 -5.97
N PHE A 38 11.86 -3.70 -5.64
CA PHE A 38 11.59 -5.07 -6.06
C PHE A 38 10.40 -5.18 -7.01
N ASN A 39 10.04 -4.09 -7.69
CA ASN A 39 8.88 -4.03 -8.59
C ASN A 39 8.95 -4.96 -9.81
N TYR A 40 10.13 -5.51 -10.09
CA TYR A 40 10.36 -6.50 -11.14
C TYR A 40 10.08 -7.94 -10.68
N ILE A 41 9.91 -8.17 -9.36
CA ILE A 41 9.61 -9.49 -8.81
C ILE A 41 8.13 -9.81 -9.06
N ASP A 42 7.84 -11.07 -9.37
CA ASP A 42 6.47 -11.55 -9.49
C ASP A 42 5.65 -11.21 -8.23
N HIS A 43 4.45 -10.66 -8.42
CA HIS A 43 3.55 -10.24 -7.35
C HIS A 43 4.06 -9.08 -6.48
N ALA A 44 5.08 -8.32 -6.90
CA ALA A 44 5.59 -7.19 -6.12
C ALA A 44 4.50 -6.15 -5.81
N TYR A 45 3.67 -5.77 -6.79
CA TYR A 45 2.59 -4.81 -6.59
C TYR A 45 1.44 -5.37 -5.72
N ASP A 46 1.18 -6.69 -5.79
CA ASP A 46 0.25 -7.35 -4.87
C ASP A 46 0.72 -7.24 -3.41
N LEU A 47 2.02 -7.45 -3.19
CA LEU A 47 2.65 -7.40 -1.87
C LEU A 47 2.80 -5.96 -1.36
N ALA A 48 3.10 -5.01 -2.25
CA ALA A 48 3.08 -3.59 -1.93
C ALA A 48 1.68 -3.17 -1.46
N TYR A 49 0.65 -3.51 -2.24
CA TYR A 49 -0.74 -3.25 -1.89
C TYR A 49 -1.11 -3.85 -0.53
N TYR A 50 -0.79 -5.13 -0.32
CA TYR A 50 -1.05 -5.80 0.95
C TYR A 50 -0.48 -5.01 2.13
N HIS A 51 0.77 -4.55 2.03
CA HIS A 51 1.40 -3.82 3.12
C HIS A 51 0.87 -2.39 3.29
N TYR A 52 0.60 -1.65 2.20
CA TYR A 52 -0.11 -0.37 2.30
C TYR A 52 -1.50 -0.52 2.93
N TRP A 53 -2.21 -1.62 2.65
CA TRP A 53 -3.50 -1.88 3.28
C TRP A 53 -3.36 -2.19 4.77
N GLN A 54 -2.37 -3.00 5.16
CA GLN A 54 -2.10 -3.30 6.58
C GLN A 54 -1.81 -2.02 7.38
N SER A 55 -1.11 -1.03 6.81
CA SER A 55 -0.86 0.24 7.50
C SER A 55 -2.17 1.02 7.74
N LEU A 56 -3.10 1.01 6.78
CA LEU A 56 -4.44 1.57 6.94
C LEU A 56 -5.23 0.85 8.04
N GLU A 57 -5.23 -0.48 8.04
CA GLU A 57 -5.91 -1.29 9.06
C GLU A 57 -5.37 -1.02 10.47
N LEU A 58 -4.04 -0.96 10.62
CA LEU A 58 -3.39 -0.65 11.90
C LEU A 58 -3.70 0.78 12.39
N SER A 59 -3.91 1.72 11.47
CA SER A 59 -4.38 3.07 11.80
C SER A 59 -5.90 3.14 12.07
N ASN A 60 -6.61 2.00 12.03
CA ASN A 60 -8.08 1.92 12.05
C ASN A 60 -8.76 2.77 10.96
N PHE A 61 -8.06 3.03 9.86
CA PHE A 61 -8.48 3.94 8.80
C PHE A 61 -8.78 5.36 9.31
N GLU A 62 -8.10 5.81 10.36
CA GLU A 62 -8.29 7.14 10.95
C GLU A 62 -7.21 8.15 10.55
N ASP A 63 -6.02 7.67 10.16
CA ASP A 63 -4.91 8.53 9.76
C ASP A 63 -5.16 9.13 8.37
N TYR A 64 -5.37 10.44 8.32
CA TYR A 64 -5.66 11.16 7.09
C TYR A 64 -4.52 11.08 6.07
N ASN A 65 -3.27 11.15 6.52
CA ASN A 65 -2.13 11.16 5.60
C ASN A 65 -1.98 9.80 4.93
N LEU A 66 -2.09 8.71 5.69
CA LEU A 66 -2.04 7.36 5.13
C LEU A 66 -3.17 7.13 4.12
N LEU A 67 -4.40 7.56 4.42
CA LEU A 67 -5.53 7.43 3.49
C LEU A 67 -5.27 8.19 2.17
N VAL A 68 -4.72 9.41 2.25
CA VAL A 68 -4.42 10.22 1.07
C VAL A 68 -3.25 9.66 0.28
N GLU A 69 -2.19 9.18 0.94
CA GLU A 69 -1.03 8.57 0.30
C GLU A 69 -1.42 7.27 -0.42
N PHE A 70 -2.22 6.42 0.25
CA PHE A 70 -2.77 5.22 -0.37
C PHE A 70 -3.47 5.55 -1.69
N LEU A 71 -4.41 6.50 -1.71
CA LEU A 71 -5.14 6.90 -2.93
C LEU A 71 -4.25 7.48 -4.04
N LYS A 72 -3.07 8.02 -3.71
CA LYS A 72 -2.12 8.50 -4.72
C LYS A 72 -1.35 7.34 -5.35
N ILE A 73 -0.89 6.41 -4.52
CA ILE A 73 -0.07 5.28 -4.94
C ILE A 73 -0.88 4.32 -5.82
N ILE A 74 -2.09 4.00 -5.38
CA ILE A 74 -2.97 3.04 -6.07
C ILE A 74 -3.52 3.55 -7.41
N ASP A 75 -3.30 4.83 -7.73
CA ASP A 75 -3.65 5.41 -9.03
C ASP A 75 -2.59 5.14 -10.10
N GLU A 76 -1.44 4.57 -9.73
CA GLU A 76 -0.41 4.19 -10.69
C GLU A 76 -0.86 2.95 -11.51
N PRO A 77 -0.49 2.86 -12.81
CA PRO A 77 -1.02 1.82 -13.72
C PRO A 77 -0.78 0.38 -13.27
N ASP A 78 0.28 0.13 -12.53
CA ASP A 78 0.66 -1.21 -12.09
C ASP A 78 -0.21 -1.74 -10.93
N PHE A 79 -1.10 -0.90 -10.38
CA PHE A 79 -2.04 -1.26 -9.31
C PHE A 79 -3.47 -1.58 -9.82
N ASP A 80 -3.63 -1.88 -11.10
CA ASP A 80 -4.92 -2.28 -11.71
C ASP A 80 -5.56 -3.55 -11.08
N ILE A 81 -4.85 -4.22 -10.17
CA ILE A 81 -5.29 -5.40 -9.41
C ILE A 81 -6.29 -5.05 -8.28
N ILE A 82 -6.38 -3.77 -7.88
CA ILE A 82 -7.09 -3.39 -6.65
C ILE A 82 -8.61 -3.41 -6.82
N ASN A 83 -9.29 -3.87 -5.76
CA ASN A 83 -10.74 -3.85 -5.65
C ASN A 83 -11.27 -2.40 -5.59
N LYS A 84 -12.03 -1.99 -6.61
CA LYS A 84 -12.65 -0.67 -6.70
C LYS A 84 -13.52 -0.31 -5.49
N GLN A 85 -14.12 -1.31 -4.83
CA GLN A 85 -14.94 -1.08 -3.65
C GLN A 85 -14.11 -0.56 -2.46
N ASP A 86 -12.88 -1.07 -2.31
CA ASP A 86 -11.96 -0.64 -1.26
C ASP A 86 -11.52 0.80 -1.51
N LEU A 87 -11.19 1.14 -2.77
CA LEU A 87 -10.86 2.50 -3.18
C LEU A 87 -11.99 3.50 -2.88
N LYS A 88 -13.23 3.11 -3.18
CA LYS A 88 -14.40 3.93 -2.89
C LYS A 88 -14.58 4.16 -1.38
N SER A 89 -14.33 3.12 -0.57
CA SER A 89 -14.39 3.23 0.88
C SER A 89 -13.33 4.18 1.43
N ILE A 90 -12.09 4.08 0.95
CA ILE A 90 -11.00 4.98 1.37
C ILE A 90 -11.27 6.42 0.91
N ALA A 91 -11.72 6.62 -0.34
CA ALA A 91 -12.10 7.94 -0.85
C ALA A 91 -13.22 8.59 -0.04
N GLN A 92 -14.22 7.81 0.40
CA GLN A 92 -15.29 8.28 1.28
C GLN A 92 -14.75 8.74 2.64
N LYS A 93 -13.81 7.99 3.25
CA LYS A 93 -13.18 8.40 4.51
C LYS A 93 -12.34 9.67 4.36
N VAL A 94 -11.68 9.85 3.22
CA VAL A 94 -10.93 11.08 2.92
C VAL A 94 -11.87 12.27 2.79
N ILE A 95 -12.99 12.15 2.07
CA ILE A 95 -13.91 13.28 1.87
C ILE A 95 -14.68 13.65 3.15
N GLU A 96 -14.93 12.68 4.04
CA GLU A 96 -15.49 12.95 5.38
C GLU A 96 -14.56 13.81 6.25
N LYS A 97 -13.23 13.66 6.08
CA LYS A 97 -12.20 14.41 6.81
C LYS A 97 -11.83 15.72 6.11
N ASP A 98 -11.78 15.73 4.78
CA ASP A 98 -11.52 16.89 3.94
C ASP A 98 -12.49 16.92 2.74
N PRO A 99 -13.65 17.59 2.87
CA PRO A 99 -14.67 17.67 1.83
C PRO A 99 -14.20 18.31 0.52
N ASN A 100 -13.08 19.04 0.52
CA ASN A 100 -12.55 19.72 -0.66
C ASN A 100 -11.40 18.95 -1.33
N ASN A 101 -11.08 17.74 -0.84
CA ASN A 101 -10.00 16.95 -1.39
C ASN A 101 -10.34 16.45 -2.81
N LYS A 102 -9.66 17.00 -3.81
CA LYS A 102 -9.91 16.73 -5.24
C LYS A 102 -9.49 15.33 -5.69
N LEU A 103 -8.65 14.63 -4.91
CA LEU A 103 -8.19 13.28 -5.26
C LEU A 103 -9.34 12.26 -5.26
N THR A 104 -10.35 12.47 -4.43
CA THR A 104 -11.47 11.54 -4.24
C THR A 104 -12.44 11.52 -5.41
N ILE A 105 -12.53 12.60 -6.20
CA ILE A 105 -13.48 12.78 -7.31
C ILE A 105 -13.44 11.57 -8.27
N LYS A 106 -12.24 11.18 -8.70
CA LYS A 106 -12.06 10.06 -9.64
C LYS A 106 -12.45 8.69 -9.08
N PHE A 107 -12.51 8.54 -7.75
CA PHE A 107 -12.85 7.29 -7.08
C PHE A 107 -14.32 7.22 -6.64
N LEU A 108 -15.02 8.36 -6.56
CA LEU A 108 -16.41 8.44 -6.14
C LEU A 108 -17.39 8.50 -7.33
N ASP A 109 -16.95 8.96 -8.50
CA ASP A 109 -17.78 9.18 -9.69
C ASP A 109 -18.09 7.91 -10.53
N HIS A 110 -17.75 6.71 -10.01
CA HIS A 110 -17.99 5.41 -10.67
C HIS A 110 -18.66 4.38 -9.77
#